data_AF-A0AB36CVT6-F1
#
_entry.id   AF-A0AB36CVT6-F1
#
_cell.length_a   1.000
_cell.length_b   1.000
_cell.length_c   1.000
_cell.angle_alpha   90.00
_cell.angle_beta   90.00
_cell.angle_gamma   90.00
#
_symmetry.space_group_name_H-M   'P 1'
#
loop_
_entity.id
_entity.type
_entity.pdbx_description
1 polymer ?
#
loop_
_entity_poly.entity_id
_entity_poly.type
_entity_poly.pdbx_seq_one_letter_code
_entity_poly.pdbx_strand_id
1 'polypeptide(L)'
;MSRIFSLMLAGLVLCTSQAMADTLKIGVIGAGKVGGTLGTLWVKAGHSVMFSSRHPEALADLVKEAGPNARAGSVTEAAAWGDVIVLSVPYGAMPALSEQLKGKLDGKVIFSTSNPFGGRDADVGRKALDMGVALADQQYLPGVHLVRAFNAIGFASMKGLSGKNKAIPVFADDAQARDIGVRLVRDAGFVPVLFPLARANEGLPGGPLSGVWREAELKQRRGVGELCQHVEATCAEAR
;
A
#
# COMPACT_ATOMS: atom_id res chain seq x y z
N MET A 1 -40.42 46.22 -41.37
CA MET A 1 -40.80 45.18 -40.39
C MET A 1 -39.75 44.08 -40.44
N SER A 2 -38.83 44.10 -39.48
CA SER A 2 -37.65 43.23 -39.40
C SER A 2 -37.98 41.95 -38.64
N ARG A 3 -37.54 40.78 -39.13
CA ARG A 3 -37.45 39.55 -38.34
C ARG A 3 -36.14 38.86 -38.65
N ILE A 4 -35.20 39.01 -37.74
CA ILE A 4 -33.91 38.32 -37.69
C ILE A 4 -34.15 36.96 -37.04
N PHE A 5 -33.82 35.88 -37.75
CA PHE A 5 -33.78 34.51 -37.21
C PHE A 5 -32.39 34.28 -36.59
N SER A 6 -32.30 34.21 -35.26
CA SER A 6 -31.10 33.73 -34.57
C SER A 6 -31.15 32.21 -34.46
N LEU A 7 -30.25 31.52 -35.18
CA LEU A 7 -29.88 30.13 -34.88
C LEU A 7 -28.98 30.14 -33.63
N MET A 8 -29.42 29.50 -32.55
CA MET A 8 -28.54 29.10 -31.46
C MET A 8 -27.97 27.71 -31.77
N LEU A 9 -26.65 27.65 -31.96
CA LEU A 9 -25.90 26.38 -31.98
C LEU A 9 -25.50 26.06 -30.53
N ALA A 10 -26.12 25.04 -29.93
CA ALA A 10 -25.70 24.53 -28.62
C ALA A 10 -24.45 23.65 -28.81
N GLY A 11 -23.29 24.16 -28.38
CA GLY A 11 -22.04 23.40 -28.33
C GLY A 11 -22.13 22.30 -27.29
N LEU A 12 -22.08 21.04 -27.73
CA LEU A 12 -21.95 19.88 -26.87
C LEU A 12 -20.52 19.85 -26.31
N VAL A 13 -20.32 20.35 -25.10
CA VAL A 13 -19.06 20.15 -24.35
C VAL A 13 -19.02 18.69 -23.94
N LEU A 14 -18.31 17.87 -24.72
CA LEU A 14 -17.87 16.55 -24.30
C LEU A 14 -16.89 16.74 -23.13
N CYS A 15 -17.43 16.66 -21.91
CA CYS A 15 -16.64 16.52 -20.71
C CYS A 15 -15.96 15.14 -20.77
N THR A 16 -14.76 15.08 -21.36
CA THR A 16 -13.90 13.89 -21.30
C THR A 16 -13.53 13.66 -19.85
N SER A 17 -14.23 12.74 -19.19
CA SER A 17 -13.99 12.43 -17.79
C SER A 17 -12.63 11.75 -17.62
N GLN A 18 -11.83 12.34 -16.74
CA GLN A 18 -10.65 11.80 -16.06
C GLN A 18 -9.41 11.56 -16.92
N ALA A 19 -8.44 12.46 -16.70
CA ALA A 19 -7.02 12.20 -16.90
C ALA A 19 -6.70 10.75 -16.50
N MET A 20 -6.09 9.99 -17.42
CA MET A 20 -5.39 8.78 -17.04
C MET A 20 -4.40 9.18 -15.96
N ALA A 21 -4.62 8.74 -14.72
CA ALA A 21 -3.65 8.97 -13.65
C ALA A 21 -2.34 8.29 -14.09
N ASP A 22 -1.24 9.05 -14.14
CA ASP A 22 0.03 8.61 -14.73
C ASP A 22 0.42 7.18 -14.31
N THR A 23 0.70 6.31 -15.27
CA THR A 23 1.13 4.93 -15.04
C THR A 23 2.35 4.89 -14.11
N LEU A 24 2.18 4.34 -12.91
CA LEU A 24 3.30 4.10 -11.98
C LEU A 24 4.17 2.90 -12.42
N LYS A 25 5.48 2.98 -12.17
CA LYS A 25 6.40 1.85 -12.21
C LYS A 25 6.56 1.29 -10.80
N ILE A 26 6.06 0.07 -10.58
CA ILE A 26 5.99 -0.57 -9.26
C ILE A 26 6.98 -1.74 -9.21
N GLY A 27 7.99 -1.65 -8.34
CA GLY A 27 8.88 -2.76 -8.02
C GLY A 27 8.30 -3.60 -6.88
N VAL A 28 7.85 -4.83 -7.14
CA VAL A 28 7.32 -5.73 -6.11
C VAL A 28 8.42 -6.63 -5.58
N ILE A 29 8.88 -6.38 -4.35
CA ILE A 29 9.84 -7.20 -3.63
C ILE A 29 9.09 -8.24 -2.81
N GLY A 30 9.12 -9.48 -3.28
CA GLY A 30 8.34 -10.58 -2.71
C GLY A 30 7.09 -10.88 -3.53
N ALA A 31 7.26 -11.51 -4.69
CA ALA A 31 6.18 -11.94 -5.58
C ALA A 31 5.45 -13.22 -5.12
N GLY A 32 5.30 -13.41 -3.80
CA GLY A 32 4.52 -14.50 -3.22
C GLY A 32 3.01 -14.24 -3.30
N LYS A 33 2.23 -14.91 -2.45
CA LYS A 33 0.75 -14.82 -2.46
C LYS A 33 0.22 -13.38 -2.40
N VAL A 34 0.77 -12.53 -1.55
CA VAL A 34 0.32 -11.13 -1.39
C VAL A 34 0.84 -10.25 -2.51
N GLY A 35 2.17 -10.10 -2.64
CA GLY A 35 2.78 -9.26 -3.68
C GLY A 35 2.41 -9.66 -5.11
N GLY A 36 2.32 -10.95 -5.41
CA GLY A 36 1.87 -11.45 -6.71
C GLY A 36 0.41 -11.08 -7.02
N THR A 37 -0.48 -11.21 -6.04
CA THR A 37 -1.90 -10.84 -6.19
C THR A 37 -2.05 -9.34 -6.39
N LEU A 38 -1.47 -8.52 -5.51
CA LEU A 38 -1.57 -7.06 -5.59
C LEU A 38 -0.90 -6.52 -6.85
N GLY A 39 0.30 -7.01 -7.19
CA GLY A 39 0.96 -6.65 -8.43
C GLY A 39 0.12 -6.99 -9.65
N THR A 40 -0.56 -8.14 -9.67
CA THR A 40 -1.47 -8.50 -10.76
C THR A 40 -2.67 -7.54 -10.84
N LEU A 41 -3.23 -7.13 -9.70
CA LEU A 41 -4.32 -6.14 -9.67
C LEU A 41 -3.82 -4.78 -10.21
N TRP A 42 -2.61 -4.36 -9.86
CA TRP A 42 -2.04 -3.11 -10.37
C TRP A 42 -1.69 -3.16 -11.86
N VAL A 43 -1.20 -4.30 -12.38
CA VAL A 43 -1.04 -4.47 -13.83
C VAL A 43 -2.37 -4.31 -14.55
N LYS A 44 -3.45 -4.90 -14.02
CA LYS A 44 -4.81 -4.80 -14.57
C LYS A 44 -5.39 -3.38 -14.46
N ALA A 45 -4.93 -2.60 -13.47
CA ALA A 45 -5.26 -1.19 -13.35
C ALA A 45 -4.42 -0.27 -14.25
N GLY A 46 -3.50 -0.82 -15.06
CA GLY A 46 -2.71 -0.07 -16.04
C GLY A 46 -1.30 0.33 -15.56
N HIS A 47 -0.85 -0.15 -14.40
CA HIS A 47 0.51 0.08 -13.92
C HIS A 47 1.54 -0.80 -14.61
N SER A 48 2.79 -0.34 -14.67
CA SER A 48 3.93 -1.17 -15.03
C SER A 48 4.49 -1.83 -13.77
N VAL A 49 4.61 -3.16 -13.75
CA VAL A 49 5.02 -3.89 -12.55
C VAL A 49 6.21 -4.81 -12.84
N MET A 50 7.26 -4.69 -12.04
CA MET A 50 8.35 -5.67 -11.99
C MET A 50 8.19 -6.53 -10.74
N PHE A 51 7.83 -7.80 -10.93
CA PHE A 51 7.81 -8.79 -9.86
C PHE A 51 9.22 -9.28 -9.58
N SER A 52 9.60 -9.36 -8.32
CA SER A 52 10.89 -9.92 -7.92
C SER A 52 10.79 -10.98 -6.85
N SER A 53 11.75 -11.89 -6.93
CA SER A 53 11.99 -12.95 -5.96
C SER A 53 13.49 -13.27 -5.98
N ARG A 54 13.91 -14.27 -5.19
CA ARG A 54 15.27 -14.83 -5.25
C ARG A 54 15.49 -15.71 -6.49
N HIS A 55 14.41 -16.13 -7.14
CA HIS A 55 14.34 -17.03 -8.28
C HIS A 55 13.38 -16.42 -9.33
N PRO A 56 13.73 -15.28 -9.94
CA PRO A 56 12.83 -14.56 -10.85
C PRO A 56 12.39 -15.40 -12.06
N GLU A 57 13.19 -16.38 -12.48
CA GLU A 57 12.85 -17.36 -13.51
C GLU A 57 11.58 -18.17 -13.17
N ALA A 58 11.29 -18.38 -11.89
CA ALA A 58 10.08 -19.07 -11.43
C ALA A 58 8.81 -18.20 -11.50
N LEU A 59 8.92 -16.93 -11.91
CA LEU A 59 7.80 -15.99 -11.99
C LEU A 59 7.16 -15.91 -13.38
N ALA A 60 7.58 -16.76 -14.34
CA ALA A 60 7.09 -16.73 -15.72
C ALA A 60 5.55 -16.83 -15.82
N ASP A 61 4.95 -17.76 -15.07
CA ASP A 61 3.49 -17.93 -15.06
C ASP A 61 2.77 -16.74 -14.44
N LEU A 62 3.33 -16.15 -13.37
CA LEU A 62 2.77 -14.95 -12.74
C LEU A 62 2.80 -13.76 -13.70
N VAL A 63 3.91 -13.54 -14.40
CA VAL A 63 4.03 -12.46 -15.40
C VAL A 63 3.00 -12.65 -16.51
N LYS A 64 2.84 -13.90 -16.99
CA LYS A 64 1.84 -14.25 -18.00
C LYS A 64 0.41 -14.02 -17.52
N GLU A 65 0.06 -14.43 -16.30
CA GLU A 65 -1.26 -14.17 -15.70
C GLU A 65 -1.52 -12.67 -15.52
N ALA A 66 -0.51 -11.93 -15.09
CA ALA A 66 -0.63 -10.51 -14.79
C ALA A 66 -0.93 -9.67 -16.04
N GLY A 67 -0.25 -9.94 -17.15
CA GLY A 67 -0.50 -9.31 -18.45
C GLY A 67 0.67 -8.47 -18.98
N PRO A 68 0.45 -7.68 -20.04
CA PRO A 68 1.53 -7.12 -20.87
C PRO A 68 2.45 -6.10 -20.17
N ASN A 69 1.97 -5.44 -19.11
CA ASN A 69 2.77 -4.48 -18.34
C ASN A 69 3.53 -5.13 -17.18
N ALA A 70 3.52 -6.47 -17.08
CA ALA A 70 4.26 -7.23 -16.10
C ALA A 70 5.62 -7.67 -16.65
N ARG A 71 6.62 -7.70 -15.77
CA ARG A 71 7.91 -8.36 -16.00
C ARG A 71 8.44 -8.96 -14.70
N ALA A 72 9.43 -9.84 -14.82
CA ALA A 72 10.16 -10.38 -13.66
C ALA A 72 11.61 -9.87 -13.66
N GLY A 73 12.19 -9.75 -12.46
CA GLY A 73 13.59 -9.39 -12.26
C GLY A 73 14.07 -9.73 -10.86
N SER A 74 15.36 -9.58 -10.62
CA SER A 74 15.95 -9.70 -9.28
C SER A 74 15.42 -8.59 -8.34
N VAL A 75 15.61 -8.80 -7.05
CA VAL A 75 15.24 -7.82 -6.01
C VAL A 75 15.93 -6.47 -6.25
N THR A 76 17.20 -6.47 -6.64
CA THR A 76 17.97 -5.24 -6.90
C THR A 76 17.46 -4.52 -8.16
N GLU A 77 17.09 -5.26 -9.21
CA GLU A 77 16.51 -4.67 -10.43
C GLU A 77 15.15 -4.04 -10.14
N ALA A 78 14.29 -4.69 -9.35
CA ALA A 78 12.99 -4.13 -8.98
C ALA A 78 13.12 -2.85 -8.14
N ALA A 79 14.06 -2.84 -7.18
CA ALA A 79 14.36 -1.66 -6.36
C ALA A 79 14.88 -0.48 -7.20
N ALA A 80 15.75 -0.74 -8.18
CA ALA A 80 16.32 0.30 -9.04
C ALA A 80 15.29 0.81 -10.06
N TRP A 81 14.49 -0.09 -10.63
CA TRP A 81 13.56 0.23 -11.71
C TRP A 81 12.26 0.90 -11.23
N GLY A 82 11.75 0.51 -10.05
CA GLY A 82 10.49 1.01 -9.50
C GLY A 82 10.59 2.41 -8.92
N ASP A 83 9.61 3.25 -9.21
CA ASP A 83 9.44 4.57 -8.59
C ASP A 83 8.74 4.42 -7.22
N VAL A 84 7.88 3.40 -7.11
CA VAL A 84 7.29 2.93 -5.86
C VAL A 84 7.68 1.47 -5.65
N ILE A 85 8.09 1.11 -4.43
CA ILE A 85 8.45 -0.25 -4.08
C ILE A 85 7.39 -0.85 -3.19
N VAL A 86 6.88 -2.01 -3.58
CA VAL A 86 5.97 -2.80 -2.75
C VAL A 86 6.78 -3.86 -2.04
N LEU A 87 6.78 -3.83 -0.72
CA LEU A 87 7.53 -4.75 0.11
C LEU A 87 6.59 -5.80 0.71
N SER A 88 6.69 -7.04 0.23
CA SER A 88 5.82 -8.16 0.58
C SER A 88 6.64 -9.41 0.92
N VAL A 89 7.52 -9.30 1.92
CA VAL A 89 8.41 -10.39 2.37
C VAL A 89 8.10 -10.80 3.82
N PRO A 90 8.45 -12.03 4.23
CA PRO A 90 8.48 -12.37 5.65
C PRO A 90 9.37 -11.38 6.42
N TYR A 91 8.93 -10.96 7.60
CA TYR A 91 9.62 -9.93 8.37
C TYR A 91 11.04 -10.37 8.81
N GLY A 92 11.27 -11.67 8.96
CA GLY A 92 12.60 -12.21 9.25
C GLY A 92 13.64 -11.95 8.14
N ALA A 93 13.21 -11.60 6.93
CA ALA A 93 14.10 -11.24 5.82
C ALA A 93 14.55 -9.78 5.84
N MET A 94 13.95 -8.92 6.68
CA MET A 94 14.22 -7.48 6.71
C MET A 94 15.71 -7.13 6.92
N PRO A 95 16.48 -7.80 7.81
CA PRO A 95 17.89 -7.46 8.00
C PRO A 95 18.74 -7.69 6.74
N ALA A 96 18.59 -8.85 6.09
CA ALA A 96 19.36 -9.17 4.88
C ALA A 96 18.94 -8.29 3.70
N LEU A 97 17.63 -7.98 3.59
CA LEU A 97 17.12 -7.12 2.54
C LEU A 97 17.57 -5.66 2.70
N SER A 98 17.57 -5.16 3.94
CA SER A 98 18.08 -3.83 4.29
C SER A 98 19.53 -3.67 3.85
N GLU A 99 20.39 -4.64 4.14
CA GLU A 99 21.78 -4.61 3.70
C GLU A 99 21.92 -4.70 2.19
N GLN A 100 21.17 -5.60 1.53
CA GLN A 100 21.18 -5.74 0.07
C GLN A 100 20.78 -4.44 -0.65
N LEU A 101 19.85 -3.66 -0.08
CA LEU A 101 19.25 -2.48 -0.70
C LEU A 101 19.75 -1.17 -0.11
N LYS A 102 20.80 -1.20 0.71
CA LYS A 102 21.37 -0.04 1.39
C LYS A 102 21.63 1.12 0.43
N GLY A 103 21.03 2.28 0.71
CA GLY A 103 21.13 3.51 -0.08
C GLY A 103 20.42 3.49 -1.43
N LYS A 104 19.70 2.41 -1.79
CA LYS A 104 18.98 2.28 -3.08
C LYS A 104 17.51 2.72 -3.00
N LEU A 105 16.99 2.89 -1.78
CA LEU A 105 15.58 3.17 -1.53
C LEU A 105 15.31 4.60 -1.03
N ASP A 106 16.37 5.38 -0.82
CA ASP A 106 16.30 6.73 -0.27
C ASP A 106 15.36 7.61 -1.10
N GLY A 107 14.43 8.29 -0.41
CA GLY A 107 13.42 9.14 -1.03
C GLY A 107 12.33 8.40 -1.83
N LYS A 108 12.36 7.06 -1.91
CA LYS A 108 11.27 6.30 -2.55
C LYS A 108 10.11 6.06 -1.59
N VAL A 109 8.93 5.90 -2.16
CA VAL A 109 7.78 5.39 -1.41
C VAL A 109 7.89 3.87 -1.27
N ILE A 110 7.84 3.38 -0.02
CA ILE A 110 7.73 1.95 0.28
C ILE A 110 6.32 1.65 0.74
N PHE A 111 5.61 0.85 -0.06
CA PHE A 111 4.31 0.28 0.27
C PHE A 111 4.51 -1.10 0.91
N SER A 112 4.53 -1.15 2.23
CA SER A 112 4.78 -2.38 3.00
C SER A 112 3.47 -3.13 3.28
N THR A 113 3.46 -4.42 2.90
CA THR A 113 2.40 -5.37 3.25
C THR A 113 2.91 -6.45 4.22
N SER A 114 4.11 -6.26 4.77
CA SER A 114 4.82 -7.23 5.62
C SER A 114 4.32 -7.16 7.07
N ASN A 115 4.01 -8.31 7.66
CA ASN A 115 3.62 -8.43 9.07
C ASN A 115 4.66 -9.25 9.84
N PRO A 116 5.16 -8.76 10.99
CA PRO A 116 6.01 -9.54 11.87
C PRO A 116 5.21 -10.62 12.59
N PHE A 117 5.75 -11.84 12.63
CA PHE A 117 5.23 -12.94 13.43
C PHE A 117 6.38 -13.54 14.25
N GLY A 118 6.31 -13.45 15.58
CA GLY A 118 7.41 -13.88 16.45
C GLY A 118 7.83 -15.36 16.32
N GLY A 119 6.92 -16.23 15.87
CA GLY A 119 7.23 -17.64 15.56
C GLY A 119 7.97 -17.80 14.22
N ARG A 120 7.39 -17.28 13.13
CA ARG A 120 7.94 -17.39 11.76
C ARG A 120 9.24 -16.60 11.59
N ASP A 121 9.31 -15.41 12.19
CA ASP A 121 10.37 -14.43 11.98
C ASP A 121 11.37 -14.36 13.16
N ALA A 122 11.28 -15.30 14.10
CA ALA A 122 12.14 -15.41 15.27
C ALA A 122 12.31 -14.06 16.01
N ASP A 123 13.55 -13.73 16.42
CA ASP A 123 13.86 -12.51 17.16
C ASP A 123 13.55 -11.23 16.37
N VAL A 124 13.67 -11.27 15.04
CA VAL A 124 13.37 -10.12 14.18
C VAL A 124 11.88 -9.77 14.30
N GLY A 125 11.01 -10.77 14.21
CA GLY A 125 9.57 -10.58 14.39
C GLY A 125 9.20 -10.12 15.79
N ARG A 126 9.78 -10.74 16.84
CA ARG A 126 9.51 -10.36 18.23
C ARG A 126 9.90 -8.91 18.51
N LYS A 127 11.12 -8.51 18.16
CA LYS A 127 11.60 -7.13 18.35
C LYS A 127 10.76 -6.11 17.60
N ALA A 128 10.31 -6.44 16.39
CA ALA A 128 9.44 -5.55 15.62
C ALA A 128 8.05 -5.37 16.24
N LEU A 129 7.51 -6.42 16.85
CA LEU A 129 6.25 -6.35 17.60
C LEU A 129 6.41 -5.50 18.86
N ASP A 130 7.48 -5.73 19.64
CA ASP A 130 7.75 -5.00 20.88
C ASP A 130 7.99 -3.49 20.65
N MET A 131 8.69 -3.16 19.56
CA MET A 131 9.00 -1.77 19.20
C MET A 131 7.83 -1.01 18.57
N GLY A 132 6.94 -1.72 17.88
CA GLY A 132 5.99 -1.12 16.95
C GLY A 132 6.45 -1.26 15.51
N VAL A 133 5.55 -1.75 14.65
CA VAL A 133 5.93 -2.23 13.32
C VAL A 133 6.36 -1.11 12.37
N ALA A 134 5.81 0.10 12.51
CA ALA A 134 6.22 1.24 11.71
C ALA A 134 7.64 1.70 12.06
N LEU A 135 7.96 1.76 13.36
CA LEU A 135 9.32 2.11 13.82
C LEU A 135 10.32 1.04 13.39
N ALA A 136 9.95 -0.25 13.50
CA ALA A 136 10.79 -1.34 13.03
C ALA A 136 11.03 -1.28 11.51
N ASP A 137 10.01 -0.97 10.69
CA ASP A 137 10.19 -0.76 9.24
C ASP A 137 11.19 0.38 8.97
N GLN A 138 11.07 1.50 9.68
CA GLN A 138 11.97 2.66 9.53
C GLN A 138 13.42 2.37 9.95
N GLN A 139 13.64 1.47 10.90
CA GLN A 139 15.01 1.03 11.25
C GLN A 139 15.69 0.27 10.12
N TYR A 140 14.93 -0.56 9.39
CA TYR A 140 15.46 -1.33 8.27
C TYR A 140 15.46 -0.54 6.96
N LEU A 141 14.62 0.49 6.84
CA LEU A 141 14.43 1.27 5.63
C LEU A 141 14.57 2.76 5.94
N PRO A 142 15.76 3.22 6.37
CA PRO A 142 15.96 4.63 6.66
C PRO A 142 15.79 5.48 5.39
N GLY A 143 15.27 6.69 5.54
CA GLY A 143 15.16 7.67 4.45
C GLY A 143 14.03 7.42 3.44
N VAL A 144 13.12 6.48 3.70
CA VAL A 144 11.99 6.19 2.81
C VAL A 144 10.69 6.87 3.26
N HIS A 145 9.77 7.08 2.32
CA HIS A 145 8.39 7.49 2.60
C HIS A 145 7.54 6.24 2.82
N LEU A 146 7.24 5.90 4.07
CA LEU A 146 6.61 4.63 4.44
C LEU A 146 5.07 4.68 4.35
N VAL A 147 4.51 3.67 3.68
CA VAL A 147 3.08 3.32 3.70
C VAL A 147 2.92 1.91 4.21
N ARG A 148 1.95 1.68 5.10
CA ARG A 148 1.49 0.33 5.44
C ARG A 148 0.02 0.17 5.07
N ALA A 149 -0.29 -0.88 4.30
CA ALA A 149 -1.64 -1.22 3.89
C ALA A 149 -1.72 -2.69 3.47
N PHE A 150 -2.94 -3.23 3.39
CA PHE A 150 -3.22 -4.66 3.18
C PHE A 150 -2.66 -5.63 4.24
N ASN A 151 -2.06 -5.10 5.32
CA ASN A 151 -1.62 -5.87 6.49
C ASN A 151 -2.77 -6.54 7.25
N ALA A 152 -3.96 -5.95 7.16
CA ALA A 152 -5.16 -6.30 7.92
C ALA A 152 -5.95 -7.48 7.34
N ILE A 153 -5.68 -7.91 6.10
CA ILE A 153 -6.46 -8.97 5.43
C ILE A 153 -5.57 -10.09 4.91
N GLY A 154 -6.11 -11.32 4.91
CA GLY A 154 -5.43 -12.47 4.33
C GLY A 154 -5.45 -12.44 2.80
N PHE A 155 -4.39 -12.97 2.18
CA PHE A 155 -4.24 -13.03 0.72
C PHE A 155 -5.44 -13.68 0.02
N ALA A 156 -6.04 -14.71 0.64
CA ALA A 156 -7.15 -15.47 0.08
C ALA A 156 -8.39 -14.60 -0.20
N SER A 157 -8.53 -13.49 0.52
CA SER A 157 -9.65 -12.57 0.35
C SER A 157 -9.37 -11.47 -0.69
N MET A 158 -8.10 -11.17 -1.01
CA MET A 158 -7.74 -9.99 -1.82
C MET A 158 -8.38 -10.03 -3.22
N LYS A 159 -8.12 -11.08 -4.01
CA LYS A 159 -8.68 -11.22 -5.38
C LYS A 159 -10.21 -11.23 -5.36
N GLY A 160 -10.80 -11.90 -4.37
CA GLY A 160 -12.25 -12.05 -4.26
C GLY A 160 -12.99 -10.81 -3.74
N LEU A 161 -12.30 -9.86 -3.11
CA LEU A 161 -12.89 -8.63 -2.56
C LEU A 161 -12.57 -7.37 -3.37
N SER A 162 -11.58 -7.42 -4.26
CA SER A 162 -11.32 -6.35 -5.23
C SER A 162 -12.59 -5.98 -5.99
N GLY A 163 -12.90 -4.69 -6.08
CA GLY A 163 -14.09 -4.15 -6.73
C GLY A 163 -15.39 -4.30 -5.92
N LYS A 164 -15.34 -4.82 -4.68
CA LYS A 164 -16.52 -5.04 -3.82
C LYS A 164 -16.70 -3.97 -2.74
N ASN A 165 -16.18 -2.76 -2.97
CA ASN A 165 -16.28 -1.60 -2.07
C ASN A 165 -15.84 -1.92 -0.63
N LYS A 166 -14.81 -2.77 -0.47
CA LYS A 166 -14.21 -3.09 0.82
C LYS A 166 -13.14 -2.08 1.17
N ALA A 167 -13.13 -1.63 2.41
CA ALA A 167 -12.20 -0.63 2.88
C ALA A 167 -10.93 -1.25 3.47
N ILE A 168 -9.80 -0.61 3.21
CA ILE A 168 -8.47 -1.01 3.67
C ILE A 168 -7.85 0.16 4.44
N PRO A 169 -7.37 -0.05 5.68
CA PRO A 169 -6.66 0.98 6.40
C PRO A 169 -5.30 1.24 5.72
N VAL A 170 -4.98 2.52 5.59
CA VAL A 170 -3.70 3.00 5.03
C VAL A 170 -3.02 3.84 6.10
N PHE A 171 -1.83 3.43 6.52
CA PHE A 171 -1.05 4.12 7.54
C PHE A 171 0.14 4.82 6.89
N ALA A 172 0.16 6.14 6.95
CA ALA A 172 1.22 6.98 6.39
C ALA A 172 1.10 8.42 6.94
N ASP A 173 2.24 9.07 7.20
CA ASP A 173 2.28 10.46 7.69
C ASP A 173 2.74 11.45 6.61
N ASP A 174 3.72 11.05 5.80
CA ASP A 174 4.26 11.86 4.70
C ASP A 174 3.22 12.07 3.57
N ALA A 175 3.21 13.25 2.96
CA ALA A 175 2.23 13.61 1.93
C ALA A 175 2.33 12.70 0.69
N GLN A 176 3.55 12.43 0.21
CA GLN A 176 3.77 11.58 -0.96
C GLN A 176 3.38 10.12 -0.66
N ALA A 177 3.76 9.60 0.50
CA ALA A 177 3.35 8.28 0.98
C ALA A 177 1.82 8.16 1.05
N ARG A 178 1.13 9.16 1.61
CA ARG A 178 -0.33 9.16 1.72
C ARG A 178 -1.00 9.11 0.35
N ASP A 179 -0.56 9.93 -0.59
CA ASP A 179 -1.14 10.00 -1.93
C ASP A 179 -0.93 8.70 -2.70
N ILE A 180 0.30 8.17 -2.71
CA ILE A 180 0.62 6.88 -3.36
C ILE A 180 -0.11 5.73 -2.68
N GLY A 181 -0.17 5.71 -1.35
CA GLY A 181 -0.86 4.67 -0.58
C GLY A 181 -2.35 4.62 -0.86
N VAL A 182 -3.02 5.77 -0.85
CA VAL A 182 -4.43 5.93 -1.22
C VAL A 182 -4.66 5.45 -2.65
N ARG A 183 -3.80 5.89 -3.57
CA ARG A 183 -3.88 5.52 -4.99
C ARG A 183 -3.75 4.02 -5.20
N LEU A 184 -2.69 3.38 -4.69
CA LEU A 184 -2.47 1.95 -4.90
C LEU A 184 -3.56 1.08 -4.27
N VAL A 185 -4.13 1.47 -3.12
CA VAL A 185 -5.29 0.77 -2.56
C VAL A 185 -6.52 0.90 -3.46
N ARG A 186 -6.78 2.09 -4.00
CA ARG A 186 -7.88 2.34 -4.95
C ARG A 186 -7.70 1.55 -6.25
N ASP A 187 -6.51 1.59 -6.82
CA ASP A 187 -6.18 0.95 -8.08
C ASP A 187 -6.17 -0.59 -7.94
N ALA A 188 -5.95 -1.10 -6.72
CA ALA A 188 -6.18 -2.51 -6.40
C ALA A 188 -7.68 -2.88 -6.21
N GLY A 189 -8.61 -1.93 -6.37
CA GLY A 189 -10.05 -2.15 -6.28
C GLY A 189 -10.65 -2.02 -4.88
N PHE A 190 -9.98 -1.33 -3.95
CA PHE A 190 -10.43 -1.15 -2.56
C PHE A 190 -10.68 0.32 -2.21
N VAL A 191 -11.34 0.56 -1.07
CA VAL A 191 -11.58 1.91 -0.56
C VAL A 191 -10.52 2.27 0.50
N PRO A 192 -9.60 3.20 0.22
CA PRO A 192 -8.59 3.57 1.20
C PRO A 192 -9.17 4.41 2.34
N VAL A 193 -8.79 4.09 3.58
CA VAL A 193 -9.05 4.92 4.75
C VAL A 193 -7.73 5.23 5.44
N LEU A 194 -7.29 6.47 5.35
CA LEU A 194 -6.06 6.95 5.99
C LEU A 194 -6.15 6.97 7.52
N PHE A 195 -5.04 6.63 8.16
CA PHE A 195 -4.73 6.71 9.59
C PHE A 195 -3.26 7.19 9.76
N PRO A 196 -2.91 7.81 10.90
CA PRO A 196 -1.52 8.12 11.24
C PRO A 196 -0.63 6.87 11.25
N LEU A 197 0.63 7.00 10.82
CA LEU A 197 1.58 5.89 10.76
C LEU A 197 1.83 5.25 12.13
N ALA A 198 1.80 6.05 13.20
CA ALA A 198 1.92 5.59 14.58
C ALA A 198 0.86 4.53 14.99
N ARG A 199 -0.28 4.48 14.30
CA ARG A 199 -1.35 3.49 14.53
C ARG A 199 -1.18 2.20 13.72
N ALA A 200 -0.08 2.02 12.99
CA ALA A 200 0.11 0.87 12.10
C ALA A 200 0.02 -0.51 12.78
N ASN A 201 0.33 -0.59 14.09
CA ASN A 201 0.14 -1.81 14.89
C ASN A 201 -1.32 -2.26 14.92
N GLU A 202 -2.27 -1.33 14.86
CA GLU A 202 -3.70 -1.66 14.87
C GLU A 202 -4.14 -2.42 13.62
N GLY A 203 -3.42 -2.25 12.50
CA GLY A 203 -3.66 -2.93 11.23
C GLY A 203 -2.96 -4.30 11.11
N LEU A 204 -2.21 -4.73 12.13
CA LEU A 204 -1.62 -6.08 12.15
C LEU A 204 -2.69 -7.15 12.35
N PRO A 205 -2.43 -8.42 11.96
CA PRO A 205 -3.36 -9.52 12.19
C PRO A 205 -3.75 -9.63 13.68
N GLY A 206 -5.05 -9.60 13.94
CA GLY A 206 -5.61 -9.61 15.30
C GLY A 206 -5.74 -8.23 15.96
N GLY A 207 -5.23 -7.16 15.34
CA GLY A 207 -5.41 -5.79 15.81
C GLY A 207 -6.82 -5.23 15.55
N PRO A 208 -7.19 -4.10 16.18
CA PRO A 208 -8.53 -3.52 16.09
C PRO A 208 -8.90 -2.96 14.70
N LEU A 209 -7.95 -2.78 13.79
CA LEU A 209 -8.21 -2.42 12.39
C LEU A 209 -8.00 -3.62 11.43
N SER A 210 -7.70 -4.80 11.95
CA SER A 210 -7.64 -6.05 11.19
C SER A 210 -9.01 -6.46 10.66
N GLY A 211 -9.05 -7.09 9.48
CA GLY A 211 -10.26 -7.63 8.88
C GLY A 211 -10.78 -6.83 7.68
N VAL A 212 -11.98 -7.21 7.24
CA VAL A 212 -12.63 -6.67 6.03
C VAL A 212 -13.72 -5.70 6.46
N TRP A 213 -13.59 -4.44 6.06
CA TRP A 213 -14.48 -3.37 6.51
C TRP A 213 -15.33 -2.80 5.38
N ARG A 214 -16.47 -2.19 5.73
CA ARG A 214 -17.04 -1.11 4.92
C ARG A 214 -16.35 0.21 5.28
N GLU A 215 -16.40 1.18 4.36
CA GLU A 215 -15.76 2.48 4.56
C GLU A 215 -16.29 3.21 5.79
N ALA A 216 -17.61 3.25 6.00
CA ALA A 216 -18.22 3.92 7.15
C ALA A 216 -17.75 3.31 8.48
N GLU A 217 -17.70 1.98 8.57
CA GLU A 217 -17.24 1.24 9.76
C GLU A 217 -15.77 1.57 10.08
N LEU A 218 -14.92 1.63 9.04
CA LEU A 218 -13.51 1.93 9.23
C LEU A 218 -13.26 3.41 9.56
N LYS A 219 -14.04 4.33 8.97
CA LYS A 219 -13.97 5.78 9.27
C LYS A 219 -14.34 6.09 10.72
N GLN A 220 -15.34 5.41 11.29
CA GLN A 220 -15.71 5.58 12.70
C GLN A 220 -14.55 5.27 13.66
N ARG A 221 -13.62 4.40 13.27
CA ARG A 221 -12.45 4.02 14.07
C ARG A 221 -11.32 5.04 14.05
N ARG A 222 -11.44 6.12 13.26
CA ARG A 222 -10.49 7.25 13.29
C ARG A 222 -10.49 7.93 14.67
N GLY A 223 -11.68 8.20 15.22
CA GLY A 223 -11.85 8.95 16.48
C GLY A 223 -11.57 8.16 17.76
N VAL A 224 -11.45 6.83 17.71
CA VAL A 224 -11.22 6.00 18.93
C VAL A 224 -9.80 6.22 19.49
N GLY A 225 -8.83 6.61 18.66
CA GLY A 225 -7.47 6.92 19.12
C GLY A 225 -7.30 8.32 19.72
N GLU A 226 -8.04 9.32 19.22
CA GLU A 226 -8.01 10.69 19.74
C GLU A 226 -8.65 10.78 21.13
N LEU A 227 -9.68 9.97 21.41
CA LEU A 227 -10.30 9.90 22.73
C LEU A 227 -9.37 9.32 23.81
N CYS A 228 -8.54 8.32 23.49
CA CYS A 228 -7.52 7.81 24.43
C CYS A 228 -6.42 8.84 24.69
N GLN A 229 -5.94 9.54 23.65
CA GLN A 229 -4.92 10.57 23.81
C GLN A 229 -5.42 11.80 24.56
N HIS A 230 -6.70 12.19 24.37
CA HIS A 230 -7.30 13.27 25.15
C HIS A 230 -7.41 12.91 26.63
N VAL A 231 -7.81 11.68 26.96
CA VAL A 231 -7.96 11.20 28.36
C VAL A 231 -6.59 11.06 29.06
N GLU A 232 -5.55 10.63 28.35
CA GLU A 232 -4.19 10.58 28.90
C GLU A 232 -3.58 11.99 29.06
N ALA A 233 -3.82 12.90 28.12
CA ALA A 233 -3.38 14.29 28.22
C ALA A 233 -4.07 15.06 29.36
N THR A 234 -5.39 14.87 29.56
CA THR A 234 -6.10 15.49 30.71
C THR A 234 -5.66 14.91 32.05
N CYS A 235 -5.23 13.65 32.11
CA CYS A 235 -4.67 13.07 33.33
C CYS A 235 -3.25 13.58 33.65
N ALA A 236 -2.48 13.98 32.65
CA ALA A 236 -1.11 14.48 32.82
C ALA A 236 -1.08 15.97 33.25
N GLU A 237 -2.05 16.78 32.83
CA GLU A 237 -2.17 18.19 33.24
C GLU A 237 -2.80 18.38 34.63
N ALA A 238 -3.32 17.31 35.24
CA ALA A 238 -3.94 17.30 36.56
C ALA A 238 -3.01 16.81 37.70
N ARG A 239 -1.69 16.78 37.48
CA ARG A 239 -0.65 16.46 38.48
C ARG A 239 0.40 17.55 38.55
#